data_AF-A0AAW7V7Y3-F1
#
_entry.id   AF-A0AAW7V7Y3-F1
#
_cell.length_a   1.000
_cell.length_b   1.000
_cell.length_c   1.000
_cell.angle_alpha   90.00
_cell.angle_beta   90.00
_cell.angle_gamma   90.00
#
_symmetry.space_group_name_H-M   'P 1'
#
loop_
_entity.id
_entity.type
_entity.pdbx_description
1 polymer ?
#
loop_
_entity_poly.entity_id
_entity_poly.type
_entity_poly.pdbx_seq_one_letter_code
_entity_poly.pdbx_strand_id
1 'polypeptide(L)'
;MKKQILALALLSLPLIGMAKDSGYGNTEWGMTPNQVVAAQKGKAHLIPPQKYKDQWGKVSIEDVNIGSGIYTVTFIFDASDKLVQTNVASKEKKNEGIANNQFNTLNQLLTQKHGKPQFVSDEKATWKTDTTTIELNKMIISGIMAQTLVRYIPNKTVISDTSNL
;
A
#
# COMPACT_ATOMS: atom_id res chain seq x y z
N MET A 1 42.10 -5.25 -49.92
CA MET A 1 41.64 -5.88 -48.66
C MET A 1 41.18 -4.78 -47.72
N LYS A 2 39.87 -4.53 -47.61
CA LYS A 2 39.31 -3.47 -46.75
C LYS A 2 38.94 -4.07 -45.38
N LYS A 3 39.60 -3.61 -44.32
CA LYS A 3 39.26 -3.96 -42.93
C LYS A 3 38.06 -3.12 -42.51
N GLN A 4 36.91 -3.75 -42.30
CA GLN A 4 35.76 -3.09 -41.68
C GLN A 4 35.87 -3.24 -40.16
N ILE A 5 35.99 -2.11 -39.47
CA ILE A 5 35.93 -2.02 -38.02
C ILE A 5 34.44 -2.07 -37.64
N LEU A 6 34.03 -3.15 -36.99
CA LEU A 6 32.68 -3.29 -36.45
C LEU A 6 32.60 -2.45 -35.16
N ALA A 7 31.91 -1.30 -35.24
CA ALA A 7 31.62 -0.49 -34.06
C ALA A 7 30.52 -1.15 -33.23
N LEU A 8 30.88 -1.63 -32.03
CA LEU A 8 29.94 -2.18 -31.06
C LEU A 8 29.26 -1.01 -30.32
N ALA A 9 28.11 -0.58 -30.81
CA ALA A 9 27.26 0.38 -30.09
C ALA A 9 26.64 -0.33 -28.87
N LEU A 10 27.14 -0.04 -27.67
CA LEU A 10 26.45 -0.38 -26.42
C LEU A 10 25.15 0.42 -26.36
N LEU A 11 24.06 -0.22 -26.77
CA LEU A 11 22.70 0.24 -26.49
C LEU A 11 22.53 0.24 -24.96
N SER A 12 22.56 1.42 -24.37
CA SER A 12 22.06 1.67 -23.01
C SER A 12 20.55 1.47 -23.02
N LEU A 13 20.12 0.21 -22.91
CA LEU A 13 18.72 -0.11 -22.66
C LEU A 13 18.34 0.54 -21.33
N PRO A 14 17.32 1.41 -21.28
CA PRO A 14 16.74 1.78 -20.01
C PRO A 14 16.22 0.47 -19.42
N LEU A 15 16.74 0.09 -18.25
CA LEU A 15 16.11 -0.91 -17.40
C LEU A 15 14.73 -0.35 -17.08
N ILE A 16 13.75 -0.66 -17.92
CA ILE A 16 12.34 -0.54 -17.58
C ILE A 16 12.18 -1.55 -16.46
N GLY A 17 12.40 -1.09 -15.24
CA GLY A 17 12.13 -1.85 -14.04
C GLY A 17 10.69 -2.29 -14.15
N MET A 18 10.48 -3.58 -14.41
CA MET A 18 9.21 -4.23 -14.17
C MET A 18 8.82 -3.80 -12.77
N ALA A 19 7.75 -3.00 -12.63
CA ALA A 19 7.24 -2.60 -11.34
C ALA A 19 6.97 -3.90 -10.58
N LYS A 20 7.87 -4.27 -9.67
CA LYS A 20 7.62 -5.39 -8.78
C LYS A 20 6.44 -4.94 -7.96
N ASP A 21 5.27 -5.53 -8.17
CA ASP A 21 4.09 -5.36 -7.33
C ASP A 21 4.43 -5.81 -5.91
N SER A 22 5.15 -4.97 -5.19
CA SER A 22 5.81 -5.26 -3.92
C SER A 22 5.62 -4.10 -2.96
N GLY A 23 4.42 -3.55 -2.91
CA GLY A 23 4.09 -2.41 -2.06
C GLY A 23 2.89 -1.62 -2.55
N TYR A 24 2.72 -0.41 -2.02
CA TYR A 24 1.68 0.53 -2.44
C TYR A 24 2.23 1.54 -3.45
N GLY A 25 1.55 1.69 -4.59
CA GLY A 25 2.00 2.58 -5.67
C GLY A 25 3.32 2.09 -6.27
N ASN A 26 4.35 2.94 -6.26
CA ASN A 26 5.67 2.64 -6.84
C ASN A 26 6.70 2.16 -5.80
N THR A 27 6.29 1.81 -4.57
CA THR A 27 7.23 1.38 -3.52
C THR A 27 7.52 -0.12 -3.60
N GLU A 28 8.70 -0.50 -3.11
CA GLU A 28 9.07 -1.88 -2.84
C GLU A 28 9.30 -2.12 -1.34
N TRP A 29 8.96 -3.31 -0.85
CA TRP A 29 9.24 -3.71 0.52
C TRP A 29 10.74 -3.62 0.83
N GLY A 30 11.07 -3.10 2.01
CA GLY A 30 12.46 -2.87 2.41
C GLY A 30 13.05 -1.52 1.98
N MET A 31 12.31 -0.68 1.26
CA MET A 31 12.74 0.71 1.01
C MET A 31 12.90 1.49 2.32
N THR A 32 13.88 2.40 2.36
CA THR A 32 14.02 3.39 3.44
C THR A 32 13.03 4.56 3.27
N PRO A 33 12.81 5.40 4.30
CA PRO A 33 11.93 6.56 4.17
C PRO A 33 12.22 7.46 2.96
N ASN A 34 13.50 7.77 2.73
CA ASN A 34 13.91 8.61 1.59
C ASN A 34 13.68 7.93 0.25
N GLN A 35 13.87 6.60 0.16
CA GLN A 35 13.59 5.83 -1.05
C GLN A 35 12.08 5.82 -1.36
N VAL A 36 11.23 5.70 -0.33
CA VAL A 36 9.77 5.80 -0.50
C VAL A 36 9.37 7.17 -1.04
N VAL A 37 9.92 8.26 -0.48
CA VAL A 37 9.65 9.63 -0.97
C VAL A 37 10.05 9.77 -2.44
N ALA A 38 11.25 9.31 -2.82
CA ALA A 38 11.73 9.36 -4.19
C ALA A 38 10.84 8.52 -5.15
N ALA A 39 10.45 7.31 -4.74
CA ALA A 39 9.60 6.41 -5.52
C ALA A 39 8.21 7.01 -5.82
N GLN A 40 7.67 7.81 -4.90
CA GLN A 40 6.36 8.45 -5.02
C GLN A 40 6.37 9.76 -5.82
N LYS A 41 7.51 10.14 -6.41
CA LYS A 41 7.64 11.24 -7.40
C LYS A 41 6.98 12.55 -6.94
N GLY A 42 7.27 12.96 -5.69
CA GLY A 42 6.80 14.23 -5.12
C GLY A 42 5.41 14.18 -4.45
N LYS A 43 4.71 13.03 -4.48
CA LYS A 43 3.43 12.88 -3.75
C LYS A 43 3.63 12.64 -2.25
N ALA A 44 4.68 11.92 -1.89
CA ALA A 44 4.96 11.55 -0.52
C ALA A 44 5.97 12.49 0.13
N HIS A 45 5.86 12.67 1.44
CA HIS A 45 6.78 13.48 2.24
C HIS A 45 7.07 12.83 3.58
N LEU A 46 8.21 13.18 4.18
CA LEU A 46 8.56 12.76 5.53
C LEU A 46 7.62 13.42 6.54
N ILE A 47 7.22 12.66 7.56
CA ILE A 47 6.42 13.14 8.69
C ILE A 47 7.17 12.86 10.00
N PRO A 48 6.85 13.58 11.10
CA PRO A 48 7.31 13.18 12.42
C PRO A 48 6.96 11.71 12.71
N PRO A 49 7.87 10.91 13.30
CA PRO A 49 7.61 9.50 13.56
C PRO A 49 6.33 9.29 14.38
N GLN A 50 5.37 8.56 13.81
CA GLN A 50 4.14 8.15 14.47
C GLN A 50 4.32 6.71 14.97
N LYS A 51 4.04 6.48 16.25
CA LYS A 51 4.22 5.16 16.86
C LYS A 51 3.10 4.19 16.44
N TYR A 52 3.51 3.04 15.92
CA TYR A 52 2.70 1.84 15.74
C TYR A 52 3.26 0.72 16.63
N LYS A 53 2.60 -0.44 16.70
CA LYS A 53 3.11 -1.59 17.47
C LYS A 53 4.49 -1.99 16.93
N ASP A 54 5.53 -1.72 17.72
CA ASP A 54 6.94 -2.00 17.42
C ASP A 54 7.46 -1.42 16.08
N GLN A 55 6.76 -0.44 15.52
CA GLN A 55 7.00 0.13 14.19
C GLN A 55 6.71 1.63 14.16
N TRP A 56 7.14 2.31 13.09
CA TRP A 56 7.06 3.75 12.98
C TRP A 56 6.55 4.22 11.62
N GLY A 57 5.48 5.00 11.60
CA GLY A 57 5.05 5.74 10.42
C GLY A 57 5.95 6.95 10.23
N LYS A 58 6.69 7.02 9.10
CA LYS A 58 7.68 8.10 8.87
C LYS A 58 7.49 8.85 7.55
N VAL A 59 6.64 8.34 6.66
CA VAL A 59 6.33 8.97 5.36
C VAL A 59 4.82 8.92 5.15
N SER A 60 4.23 9.98 4.61
CA SER A 60 2.82 9.98 4.20
C SER A 60 2.57 10.59 2.83
N ILE A 61 1.40 10.25 2.26
CA ILE A 61 0.73 11.00 1.20
C ILE A 61 -0.62 11.42 1.79
N GLU A 62 -0.87 12.72 1.84
CA GLU A 62 -2.13 13.27 2.32
C GLU A 62 -3.10 13.49 1.17
N ASP A 63 -4.40 13.51 1.51
CA ASP A 63 -5.50 13.88 0.61
C ASP A 63 -5.57 13.08 -0.69
N VAL A 64 -5.33 11.76 -0.59
CA VAL A 64 -5.49 10.83 -1.71
C VAL A 64 -6.97 10.60 -1.95
N ASN A 65 -7.44 10.98 -3.14
CA ASN A 65 -8.80 10.74 -3.58
C ASN A 65 -8.95 9.30 -4.13
N ILE A 66 -9.83 8.50 -3.51
CA ILE A 66 -10.17 7.15 -3.97
C ILE A 66 -11.70 6.99 -3.96
N GLY A 67 -12.29 6.84 -5.14
CA GLY A 67 -13.74 6.95 -5.28
C GLY A 67 -14.22 8.32 -4.78
N SER A 68 -15.22 8.33 -3.91
CA SER A 68 -15.71 9.55 -3.25
C SER A 68 -15.04 9.86 -1.91
N GLY A 69 -14.06 9.06 -1.48
CA GLY A 69 -13.37 9.22 -0.19
C GLY A 69 -12.03 9.92 -0.30
N ILE A 70 -11.63 10.56 0.80
CA ILE A 70 -10.30 11.17 0.98
C ILE A 70 -9.54 10.34 2.03
N TYR A 71 -8.30 9.98 1.70
CA TYR A 71 -7.48 9.07 2.48
C TYR A 71 -6.10 9.66 2.78
N THR A 72 -5.53 9.23 3.89
CA THR A 72 -4.11 9.39 4.20
C THR A 72 -3.41 8.05 3.99
N VAL A 73 -2.34 8.05 3.21
CA VAL A 73 -1.45 6.91 3.04
C VAL A 73 -0.29 7.09 4.00
N THR A 74 -0.05 6.15 4.90
CA THR A 74 1.09 6.16 5.82
C THR A 74 1.97 4.94 5.56
N PHE A 75 3.24 5.18 5.28
CA PHE A 75 4.25 4.14 5.13
C PHE A 75 4.93 3.89 6.48
N ILE A 76 4.99 2.63 6.87
CA ILE A 76 5.40 2.17 8.20
C ILE A 76 6.68 1.33 8.08
N PHE A 77 7.62 1.67 8.95
CA PHE A 77 8.99 1.16 8.93
C PHE A 77 9.30 0.38 10.21
N ASP A 78 10.12 -0.64 10.09
CA ASP A 78 10.67 -1.39 11.24
C ASP A 78 11.80 -0.62 11.95
N ALA A 79 12.38 -1.22 12.98
CA ALA A 79 13.48 -0.63 13.74
C ALA A 79 14.76 -0.39 12.91
N SER A 80 14.91 -1.05 11.75
CA SER A 80 16.02 -0.88 10.81
C SER A 80 15.70 0.10 9.67
N ASP A 81 14.62 0.86 9.80
CA ASP A 81 14.15 1.82 8.79
C ASP A 81 13.82 1.17 7.44
N LYS A 82 13.22 -0.02 7.48
CA LYS A 82 12.78 -0.75 6.29
C LYS A 82 11.26 -0.74 6.20
N LEU A 83 10.73 -0.41 5.02
CA LEU A 83 9.30 -0.41 4.74
C LEU A 83 8.74 -1.83 4.93
N VAL A 84 7.81 -1.98 5.86
CA VAL A 84 7.19 -3.26 6.22
C VAL A 84 5.67 -3.24 6.16
N GLN A 85 5.04 -2.07 6.06
CA GLN A 85 3.59 -1.96 5.91
C GLN A 85 3.21 -0.61 5.31
N THR A 86 2.10 -0.57 4.59
CA THR A 86 1.45 0.68 4.19
C THR A 86 -0.01 0.66 4.60
N ASN A 87 -0.45 1.73 5.27
CA ASN A 87 -1.83 1.95 5.64
C ASN A 87 -2.46 3.01 4.74
N VAL A 88 -3.66 2.77 4.23
CA VAL A 88 -4.50 3.75 3.54
C VAL A 88 -5.75 3.93 4.37
N ALA A 89 -5.80 5.00 5.15
CA ALA A 89 -6.83 5.26 6.15
C ALA A 89 -7.76 6.38 5.71
N SER A 90 -9.08 6.20 5.82
CA SER A 90 -10.04 7.27 5.53
C SER A 90 -9.83 8.46 6.47
N LYS A 91 -9.94 9.68 5.94
CA LYS A 91 -10.03 10.90 6.75
C LYS A 91 -11.39 11.05 7.43
N GLU A 92 -12.43 10.43 6.89
CA GLU A 92 -13.70 10.23 7.61
C GLU A 92 -13.48 9.31 8.81
N LYS A 93 -13.99 9.71 9.98
CA LYS A 93 -13.78 9.03 11.28
C LYS A 93 -15.05 8.85 12.10
N LYS A 94 -16.21 9.35 11.68
CA LYS A 94 -17.44 9.42 12.49
C LYS A 94 -18.70 8.95 11.76
N ASN A 95 -18.84 9.23 10.47
CA ASN A 95 -20.06 8.94 9.74
C ASN A 95 -20.11 7.47 9.28
N GLU A 96 -21.00 6.69 9.90
CA GLU A 96 -21.18 5.26 9.62
C GLU A 96 -21.60 4.97 8.17
N GLY A 97 -22.52 5.77 7.63
CA GLY A 97 -22.99 5.63 6.25
C GLY A 97 -21.87 5.87 5.24
N ILE A 98 -21.03 6.88 5.48
CA ILE A 98 -19.86 7.16 4.63
C ILE A 98 -18.83 6.02 4.75
N ALA A 99 -18.54 5.53 5.95
CA ALA A 99 -17.62 4.42 6.15
C ALA A 99 -18.10 3.13 5.44
N ASN A 100 -19.40 2.83 5.49
CA ASN A 100 -20.00 1.73 4.74
C ASN A 100 -19.83 1.88 3.23
N ASN A 101 -20.13 3.06 2.68
CA ASN A 101 -19.99 3.34 1.26
C ASN A 101 -18.53 3.27 0.80
N GLN A 102 -17.61 3.78 1.61
CA GLN A 102 -16.17 3.71 1.35
C GLN A 102 -15.68 2.26 1.34
N PHE A 103 -16.12 1.43 2.29
CA PHE A 103 -15.74 0.01 2.34
C PHE A 103 -16.20 -0.72 1.08
N ASN A 104 -17.47 -0.55 0.68
CA ASN A 104 -18.00 -1.18 -0.52
C ASN A 104 -17.24 -0.73 -1.78
N THR A 105 -16.98 0.58 -1.89
CA THR A 105 -16.22 1.15 -3.02
C THR A 105 -14.79 0.60 -3.07
N LEU A 106 -14.07 0.59 -1.94
CA LEU A 106 -12.72 0.05 -1.86
C LEU A 106 -12.70 -1.45 -2.18
N ASN A 107 -13.67 -2.21 -1.68
CA ASN A 107 -13.79 -3.63 -1.97
C ASN A 107 -13.94 -3.90 -3.47
N GLN A 108 -14.81 -3.13 -4.14
CA GLN A 108 -14.98 -3.21 -5.59
C GLN A 108 -13.68 -2.86 -6.33
N LEU A 109 -13.03 -1.75 -5.99
CA LEU A 109 -11.80 -1.29 -6.66
C LEU A 109 -10.62 -2.27 -6.44
N LEU A 110 -10.46 -2.78 -5.22
CA LEU A 110 -9.44 -3.78 -4.91
C LEU A 110 -9.74 -5.09 -5.63
N THR A 111 -11.01 -5.49 -5.73
CA THR A 111 -11.40 -6.68 -6.50
C THR A 111 -11.13 -6.51 -8.00
N GLN A 112 -11.39 -5.33 -8.55
CA GLN A 112 -11.05 -5.02 -9.94
C GLN A 112 -9.53 -5.10 -10.19
N LYS A 113 -8.72 -4.66 -9.23
CA LYS A 113 -7.26 -4.63 -9.36
C LYS A 113 -6.59 -5.98 -9.09
N HIS A 114 -7.06 -6.72 -8.10
CA HIS A 114 -6.38 -7.91 -7.56
C HIS A 114 -7.17 -9.21 -7.74
N GLY A 115 -8.33 -9.15 -8.41
CA GLY A 115 -9.22 -10.29 -8.56
C GLY A 115 -10.07 -10.55 -7.33
N LYS A 116 -10.73 -11.72 -7.28
CA LYS A 116 -11.62 -12.07 -6.18
C LYS A 116 -10.84 -12.15 -4.85
N PRO A 117 -11.32 -11.54 -3.75
CA PRO A 117 -10.73 -11.70 -2.43
C PRO A 117 -10.74 -13.17 -1.98
N GLN A 118 -9.72 -13.56 -1.21
CA GLN A 118 -9.62 -14.88 -0.59
C GLN A 118 -10.56 -15.02 0.60
N PHE A 119 -10.82 -13.93 1.32
CA PHE A 119 -11.74 -13.87 2.45
C PHE A 119 -12.60 -12.62 2.35
N VAL A 120 -13.89 -12.74 2.68
CA VAL A 120 -14.85 -11.63 2.73
C VAL A 120 -15.84 -11.83 3.87
N SER A 121 -16.12 -10.73 4.57
CA SER A 121 -17.17 -10.55 5.55
C SER A 121 -17.73 -9.12 5.41
N ASP A 122 -18.73 -8.77 6.21
CA ASP A 122 -19.37 -7.45 6.18
C ASP A 122 -18.44 -6.29 6.57
N GLU A 123 -17.33 -6.59 7.26
CA GLU A 123 -16.39 -5.61 7.78
C GLU A 123 -14.95 -5.79 7.30
N LYS A 124 -14.64 -6.93 6.66
CA LYS A 124 -13.27 -7.26 6.24
C LYS A 124 -13.27 -7.99 4.91
N ALA A 125 -12.30 -7.65 4.05
CA ALA A 125 -11.95 -8.41 2.87
C ALA A 125 -10.42 -8.54 2.76
N THR A 126 -9.94 -9.63 2.18
CA THR A 126 -8.49 -9.90 2.07
C THR A 126 -8.11 -10.46 0.71
N TRP A 127 -7.07 -9.90 0.11
CA TRP A 127 -6.44 -10.37 -1.12
C TRP A 127 -5.00 -10.76 -0.82
N LYS A 128 -4.47 -11.71 -1.59
CA LYS A 128 -3.07 -12.11 -1.52
C LYS A 128 -2.52 -12.19 -2.93
N THR A 129 -1.49 -11.41 -3.18
CA THR A 129 -0.65 -11.50 -4.38
C THR A 129 0.59 -12.35 -4.07
N ASP A 130 1.48 -12.52 -5.04
CA ASP A 130 2.72 -13.29 -4.86
C ASP A 130 3.59 -12.76 -3.70
N THR A 131 3.58 -11.44 -3.48
CA THR A 131 4.46 -10.79 -2.48
C THR A 131 3.72 -10.13 -1.33
N THR A 132 2.42 -9.82 -1.50
CA THR A 132 1.71 -8.87 -0.65
C THR A 132 0.33 -9.39 -0.24
N THR A 133 0.03 -9.29 1.05
CA THR A 133 -1.31 -9.43 1.60
C THR A 133 -1.93 -8.05 1.72
N ILE A 134 -3.17 -7.92 1.26
CA ILE A 134 -3.94 -6.68 1.24
C ILE A 134 -5.19 -6.92 2.06
N GLU A 135 -5.39 -6.16 3.12
CA GLU A 135 -6.55 -6.29 3.99
C GLU A 135 -7.35 -4.99 3.98
N LEU A 136 -8.60 -5.06 3.56
CA LEU A 136 -9.56 -3.99 3.75
C LEU A 136 -10.34 -4.27 5.03
N ASN A 137 -10.44 -3.28 5.92
CA ASN A 137 -11.25 -3.34 7.12
C ASN A 137 -12.11 -2.07 7.24
N LYS A 138 -13.31 -2.22 7.81
CA LYS A 138 -14.16 -1.14 8.27
C LYS A 138 -14.38 -1.32 9.77
N MET A 139 -14.20 -0.25 10.53
CA MET A 139 -14.43 -0.24 11.97
C MET A 139 -15.52 0.79 12.27
N ILE A 140 -16.65 0.32 12.79
CA ILE A 140 -17.75 1.15 13.25
C ILE A 140 -17.99 0.84 14.73
N ILE A 141 -17.86 1.86 15.56
CA ILE A 141 -18.30 1.85 16.96
C ILE A 141 -19.31 2.98 17.07
N SER A 142 -20.59 2.62 17.16
CA SER A 142 -21.66 3.60 17.00
C SER A 142 -21.55 4.77 17.97
N GLY A 143 -21.67 5.99 17.42
CA GLY A 143 -21.50 7.24 18.15
C GLY A 143 -20.06 7.60 18.55
N ILE A 144 -19.09 6.70 18.36
CA ILE A 144 -17.69 6.88 18.76
C ILE A 144 -16.80 7.08 17.53
N MET A 145 -16.80 6.12 16.61
CA MET A 145 -15.99 6.18 15.40
C MET A 145 -16.55 5.35 14.24
N ALA A 146 -16.27 5.78 13.02
CA ALA A 146 -16.53 5.03 11.80
C ALA A 146 -15.41 5.30 10.79
N GLN A 147 -14.67 4.27 10.41
CA GLN A 147 -13.46 4.42 9.57
C GLN A 147 -13.27 3.20 8.66
N THR A 148 -12.70 3.44 7.47
CA THR A 148 -12.12 2.38 6.63
C THR A 148 -10.59 2.44 6.60
N LEU A 149 -9.97 1.27 6.49
CA LEU A 149 -8.52 1.09 6.44
C LEU A 149 -8.17 -0.01 5.45
N VAL A 150 -7.31 0.29 4.48
CA VAL A 150 -6.61 -0.73 3.69
C VAL A 150 -5.19 -0.86 4.22
N ARG A 151 -4.75 -2.09 4.43
CA ARG A 151 -3.42 -2.43 4.92
C ARG A 151 -2.71 -3.32 3.90
N TYR A 152 -1.54 -2.89 3.45
CA TYR A 152 -0.64 -3.64 2.56
C TYR A 152 0.54 -4.14 3.39
N ILE A 153 0.80 -5.46 3.36
CA ILE A 153 1.83 -6.12 4.16
C ILE A 153 2.56 -7.16 3.30
N PRO A 154 3.90 -7.29 3.39
CA PRO A 154 4.64 -8.39 2.77
C PRO A 154 4.14 -9.75 3.28
N ASN A 155 3.90 -10.71 2.40
CA ASN A 155 3.41 -12.06 2.77
C ASN A 155 4.25 -12.72 3.88
N LYS A 156 5.57 -12.53 3.86
CA LYS A 156 6.51 -13.06 4.87
C LYS A 156 6.30 -12.54 6.30
N THR A 157 5.59 -11.42 6.46
CA THR A 157 5.34 -10.78 7.76
C THR A 157 3.96 -11.11 8.34
N VAL A 158 3.12 -11.83 7.60
CA VAL A 158 1.86 -12.37 8.10
C VAL A 158 2.19 -13.68 8.83
N ILE A 159 2.42 -13.60 10.15
CA ILE A 159 2.87 -14.74 10.99
C ILE A 159 1.74 -15.75 11.28
N SER A 160 0.47 -15.44 10.99
CA SER A 160 -0.63 -16.38 11.16
C SER A 160 -1.56 -16.36 9.96
N ASP A 161 -1.61 -17.51 9.30
CA ASP A 161 -2.62 -17.89 8.34
C ASP A 161 -4.02 -17.60 8.92
N THR A 162 -4.70 -16.56 8.42
CA THR A 162 -6.11 -16.29 8.75
C THR A 162 -7.05 -17.10 7.86
N SER A 163 -6.58 -18.20 7.27
CA SER A 163 -7.40 -19.16 6.56
C SER A 163 -8.54 -19.76 7.42
N ASN A 164 -8.55 -19.48 8.73
CA ASN A 164 -9.59 -19.86 9.69
C ASN A 164 -10.20 -18.68 10.51
N LEU A 165 -10.15 -17.43 10.03
CA LEU A 165 -10.98 -16.33 10.59
C LEU A 165 -11.99 -15.89 9.54
#